data_AF-A0A932CFX4-F1
#
_entry.id   AF-A0A932CFX4-F1
#
_cell.length_a   1.000
_cell.length_b   1.000
_cell.length_c   1.000
_cell.angle_alpha   90.00
_cell.angle_beta   90.00
_cell.angle_gamma   90.00
#
_symmetry.space_group_name_H-M   'P 1'
#
loop_
_entity.id
_entity.type
_entity.pdbx_description
1 polymer ?
#
loop_
_entity_poly.entity_id
_entity_poly.type
_entity_poly.pdbx_seq_one_letter_code
_entity_poly.pdbx_strand_id
1 'polypeptide(L)' 'GCTGARIIVTLLGEMRRSNLQTGLATLCIGGGQGMAVVIERK' A
#
# COMPACT_ATOMS: atom_id res chain seq x y z
N GLY A 1 13.31 -4.04 2.41
CA GLY A 1 12.33 -3.51 3.38
C GLY A 1 11.06 -4.33 3.36
N CYS A 2 10.88 -5.23 4.33
CA CYS A 2 9.69 -6.08 4.42
C CYS A 2 8.41 -5.31 4.78
N THR A 3 8.52 -4.21 5.52
CA THR A 3 7.36 -3.42 5.97
C THR A 3 6.54 -2.88 4.81
N GLY A 4 7.20 -2.27 3.80
CA GLY A 4 6.50 -1.75 2.61
C GLY A 4 5.78 -2.84 1.82
N ALA A 5 6.45 -3.99 1.60
CA ALA A 5 5.85 -5.14 0.92
C ALA A 5 4.63 -5.69 1.70
N ARG A 6 4.75 -5.82 3.03
CA ARG A 6 3.64 -6.25 3.89
C ARG A 6 2.45 -5.30 3.80
N ILE A 7 2.67 -3.98 3.87
CA ILE A 7 1.60 -2.97 3.75
C ILE A 7 0.89 -3.12 2.40
N ILE A 8 1.63 -3.26 1.31
CA ILE A 8 1.05 -3.43 -0.03
C ILE A 8 0.23 -4.72 -0.15
N VAL A 9 0.75 -5.85 0.34
CA VAL A 9 0.04 -7.14 0.29
C VAL A 9 -1.21 -7.12 1.14
N THR A 10 -1.15 -6.52 2.34
CA THR A 10 -2.33 -6.33 3.18
C THR A 10 -3.36 -5.43 2.51
N LEU A 11 -2.95 -4.32 1.90
CA LEU A 11 -3.83 -3.42 1.15
C LEU A 11 -4.52 -4.15 -0.02
N LEU A 12 -3.78 -4.91 -0.82
CA LEU A 12 -4.33 -5.71 -1.91
C LEU A 12 -5.36 -6.75 -1.43
N GLY A 13 -5.09 -7.40 -0.30
CA GLY A 13 -6.02 -8.33 0.33
C GLY A 13 -7.32 -7.65 0.74
N GLU A 14 -7.23 -6.49 1.39
CA GLU A 14 -8.39 -5.69 1.79
C GLU A 14 -9.16 -5.14 0.59
N MET A 15 -8.48 -4.64 -0.44
CA MET A 15 -9.11 -4.18 -1.67
C MET A 15 -9.88 -5.29 -2.37
N ARG A 16 -9.36 -6.52 -2.36
CA ARG A 16 -10.07 -7.69 -2.89
C ARG A 16 -11.30 -8.04 -2.05
N ARG A 17 -11.18 -8.03 -0.72
CA ARG A 17 -12.28 -8.35 0.20
C ARG A 17 -13.42 -7.33 0.13
N SER A 18 -13.08 -6.06 0.02
CA SER A 18 -14.03 -4.94 0.01
C SER A 18 -14.45 -4.51 -1.40
N ASN A 19 -14.06 -5.28 -2.44
CA ASN A 19 -14.29 -4.98 -3.84
C ASN A 19 -13.93 -3.54 -4.26
N LEU A 20 -12.81 -3.04 -3.76
CA LEU A 20 -12.29 -1.71 -4.08
C LEU A 20 -11.40 -1.78 -5.33
N GLN A 21 -11.50 -0.74 -6.16
CA GLN A 21 -10.71 -0.61 -7.38
C GLN A 21 -9.42 0.19 -7.16
N THR A 22 -9.39 1.12 -6.21
CA THR A 22 -8.21 1.99 -5.97
C THR A 22 -7.82 1.97 -4.50
N GLY A 23 -6.51 1.92 -4.23
CA GLY A 23 -5.96 2.01 -2.87
C GLY A 23 -4.66 2.82 -2.86
N LEU A 24 -4.35 3.39 -1.70
CA LEU A 24 -3.14 4.19 -1.47
C LEU A 24 -2.40 3.63 -0.25
N ALA A 25 -1.12 3.34 -0.40
CA ALA A 25 -0.21 3.02 0.69
C ALA A 25 0.82 4.15 0.86
N THR A 26 1.09 4.54 2.11
CA THR A 26 2.13 5.52 2.44
C THR A 26 3.05 5.01 3.55
N LEU A 27 4.30 5.48 3.57
CA LEU A 27 5.30 5.09 4.56
C LEU A 27 6.25 6.25 4.85
N CYS A 28 6.52 6.51 6.13
CA CYS A 28 7.63 7.35 6.55
C CYS A 28 8.94 6.54 6.59
N ILE A 29 10.03 7.16 6.17
CA ILE A 29 11.36 6.55 6.11
C ILE A 29 12.32 7.43 6.92
N GLY A 30 13.21 6.80 7.70
CA GLY A 30 14.23 7.50 8.46
C GLY A 30 15.08 8.43 7.59
N GLY A 31 15.53 9.55 8.15
CA GLY A 31 16.22 10.60 7.38
C GLY A 31 15.28 11.58 6.67
N GLY A 32 14.01 11.64 7.07
CA GLY A 32 13.05 12.65 6.60
C GLY A 32 12.46 12.35 5.22
N GLN A 33 12.47 11.09 4.79
CA GLN A 33 11.95 10.67 3.49
C GLN A 33 10.55 10.06 3.63
N GLY A 34 9.80 10.00 2.53
CA GLY A 34 8.49 9.37 2.47
C GLY A 34 8.27 8.66 1.15
N MET A 35 7.39 7.67 1.16
CA MET A 35 6.94 6.94 -0.02
C MET A 35 5.42 6.90 -0.06
N ALA A 36 4.86 7.03 -1.25
CA ALA A 36 3.44 6.84 -1.53
C ALA A 36 3.27 6.00 -2.79
N VAL A 37 2.33 5.05 -2.78
CA VAL A 37 2.02 4.18 -3.93
C VAL A 37 0.51 4.09 -4.07
N VAL A 38 0.01 4.44 -5.26
CA VAL A 38 -1.38 4.21 -5.66
C VAL A 38 -1.45 2.89 -6.42
N ILE A 39 -2.42 2.06 -6.08
CA ILE A 39 -2.66 0.75 -6.68
C ILE A 39 -4.07 0.75 -7.26
N GLU A 40 -4.17 0.32 -8.51
CA GLU A 40 -5.45 0.07 -9.18
C GLU A 40 -5.63 -1.43 -9.39
N ARG A 41 -6.80 -1.96 -9.03
CA ARG A 41 -7.19 -3.37 -9.17
C ARG A 41 -8.29 -3.46 -10.22
N LYS A 42 -7.99 -4.15 -11.31
CA LYS A 42 -8.95 -4.50 -12.37
C LYS A 42 -9.91 -5.60 -11.90
#